data_AF-A0A351VCI5-F1
#
_entry.id   AF-A0A351VCI5-F1
#
_cell.length_a   1.000
_cell.length_b   1.000
_cell.length_c   1.000
_cell.angle_alpha   90.00
_cell.angle_beta   90.00
_cell.angle_gamma   90.00
#
_symmetry.space_group_name_H-M   'P 1'
#
loop_
_entity.id
_entity.type
_entity.pdbx_description
1 polymer ?
#
loop_
_entity_poly.entity_id
_entity_poly.type
_entity_poly.pdbx_seq_one_letter_code
_entity_poly.pdbx_strand_id
1 'polypeptide(L)'
;MQDKGIVSLDDLEKLRAELAGRKAECIKTANGNAKAVKDLKHYLDVYGQYKDVKQILVKYGGLEGKAKEKFYEKNAEASGQATAYRTGLKNMGGGKIAPKEWESQLDKLTSQTAKAKEDYANTIKDLETLADITEIATKLYSAKTKVAGQEKNQEQPQQKKKNEQTL
;
A
#
# COMPACT_ATOMS: atom_id res chain seq x y z
N MET A 1 -7.27 1.17 31.41
CA MET A 1 -7.26 0.14 30.35
C MET A 1 -6.23 -0.90 30.76
N GLN A 2 -6.62 -2.16 30.99
CA GLN A 2 -5.65 -3.21 31.26
C GLN A 2 -4.94 -3.54 29.95
N ASP A 3 -3.63 -3.31 29.94
CA ASP A 3 -2.73 -3.81 28.91
C ASP A 3 -2.75 -5.35 28.97
N LYS A 4 -3.56 -5.97 28.12
CA LYS A 4 -3.66 -7.43 28.01
C LYS A 4 -2.53 -7.94 27.11
N GLY A 5 -1.29 -7.60 27.46
CA GLY A 5 -0.10 -8.05 26.73
C GLY A 5 -0.15 -9.54 26.40
N ILE A 6 0.60 -9.98 25.40
CA ILE A 6 0.56 -11.37 24.89
C ILE A 6 0.77 -12.36 26.06
N VAL A 7 -0.25 -13.16 26.40
CA VAL A 7 -0.20 -14.08 27.56
C VAL A 7 -0.14 -15.55 27.14
N SER A 8 -0.39 -15.86 25.86
CA SER A 8 -0.50 -17.24 25.37
C SER A 8 0.00 -17.41 23.93
N LEU A 9 0.20 -18.67 23.52
CA LEU A 9 0.50 -19.01 22.11
C LEU A 9 -0.64 -18.58 21.16
N ASP A 10 -1.89 -18.68 21.59
CA ASP A 10 -3.06 -18.23 20.82
C ASP A 10 -3.02 -16.71 20.56
N ASP A 11 -2.50 -15.92 21.50
CA ASP A 11 -2.35 -14.47 21.33
C ASP A 11 -1.27 -14.14 20.29
N LEU A 12 -0.19 -14.94 20.23
CA LEU A 12 0.84 -14.84 19.18
C LEU A 12 0.26 -15.20 17.81
N GLU A 13 -0.59 -16.24 17.72
CA GLU A 13 -1.24 -16.62 16.47
C GLU A 13 -2.22 -15.55 15.97
N LYS A 14 -3.00 -14.94 16.87
CA LYS A 14 -3.89 -13.81 16.51
C LYS A 14 -3.09 -12.63 15.99
N LEU A 15 -2.02 -12.24 16.69
CA LEU A 15 -1.15 -11.15 16.24
C LEU A 15 -0.53 -11.45 14.86
N ARG A 16 -0.14 -12.70 14.62
CA ARG A 16 0.38 -13.13 13.30
C ARG A 16 -0.67 -12.97 12.20
N ALA A 17 -1.92 -13.35 12.46
CA ALA A 17 -3.01 -13.19 11.51
C ALA A 17 -3.31 -11.71 11.23
N GLU A 18 -3.30 -10.86 12.25
CA GLU A 18 -3.46 -9.41 12.10
C GLU A 18 -2.35 -8.78 11.24
N LEU A 19 -1.09 -9.12 11.49
CA LEU A 19 0.05 -8.66 10.70
C LEU A 19 -0.01 -9.17 9.25
N ALA A 20 -0.44 -10.42 9.04
CA ALA A 20 -0.67 -10.94 7.69
C ALA A 20 -1.75 -10.16 6.94
N GLY A 21 -2.83 -9.76 7.63
CA GLY A 21 -3.87 -8.88 7.09
C GLY A 21 -3.32 -7.50 6.70
N ARG A 22 -2.52 -6.87 7.58
CA ARG A 22 -1.86 -5.59 7.28
C ARG A 22 -0.95 -5.68 6.06
N LYS A 23 -0.14 -6.75 5.97
CA LYS A 23 0.72 -7.01 4.82
C LYS A 23 -0.07 -7.05 3.51
N ALA A 24 -1.20 -7.78 3.50
CA ALA A 24 -2.07 -7.88 2.33
C ALA A 24 -2.67 -6.52 1.93
N GLU A 25 -3.11 -5.71 2.89
CA GLU A 25 -3.67 -4.38 2.62
C GLU A 25 -2.61 -3.41 2.08
N CYS A 26 -1.37 -3.49 2.56
CA CYS A 26 -0.26 -2.70 2.02
C CYS A 26 -0.01 -3.03 0.54
N ILE A 27 0.04 -4.33 0.19
CA ILE A 27 0.19 -4.78 -1.20
C ILE A 27 -0.98 -4.29 -2.06
N LYS A 28 -2.21 -4.44 -1.57
CA LYS A 28 -3.42 -4.00 -2.26
C LYS A 28 -3.41 -2.50 -2.52
N THR A 29 -3.01 -1.70 -1.54
CA THR A 29 -2.90 -0.24 -1.67
C THR A 29 -1.85 0.15 -2.71
N ALA A 30 -0.65 -0.43 -2.61
CA ALA A 30 0.44 -0.13 -3.54
C ALA A 30 0.08 -0.51 -4.99
N ASN A 31 -0.51 -1.68 -5.19
CA ASN A 31 -0.92 -2.17 -6.51
C ASN A 31 -2.13 -1.41 -7.06
N GLY A 32 -3.12 -1.13 -6.21
CA GLY A 32 -4.34 -0.39 -6.57
C GLY A 32 -4.02 1.02 -7.08
N ASN A 33 -3.00 1.66 -6.49
CA ASN A 33 -2.59 3.01 -6.88
C ASN A 33 -1.68 3.03 -8.13
N ALA A 34 -1.00 1.93 -8.47
CA ALA A 34 0.04 1.91 -9.50
C ALA A 34 -0.45 2.39 -10.87
N LYS A 35 -1.63 1.92 -11.29
CA LYS A 35 -2.22 2.33 -12.58
C LYS A 35 -2.61 3.81 -12.57
N ALA A 36 -3.29 4.28 -11.53
CA ALA A 36 -3.72 5.67 -11.42
C ALA A 36 -2.52 6.64 -11.40
N VAL A 37 -1.44 6.30 -10.67
CA VAL A 37 -0.19 7.06 -10.67
C VAL A 37 0.42 7.12 -12.08
N LYS A 38 0.46 6.00 -12.81
CA LYS A 38 0.98 5.97 -14.18
C LYS A 38 0.15 6.83 -15.12
N ASP A 39 -1.17 6.70 -15.05
CA ASP A 39 -2.09 7.45 -15.91
C ASP A 39 -1.99 8.96 -15.62
N LEU A 40 -1.98 9.38 -14.36
CA LEU A 40 -1.84 10.80 -13.99
C LEU A 40 -0.49 11.40 -14.43
N LYS A 41 0.62 10.66 -14.31
CA LYS A 41 1.92 11.09 -14.85
C LYS A 41 1.84 11.31 -16.35
N HIS A 42 1.25 10.36 -17.08
CA HIS A 42 1.06 10.50 -18.52
C HIS A 42 0.21 11.73 -18.88
N TYR A 43 -0.85 12.01 -18.11
CA TYR A 43 -1.72 13.17 -18.37
C TYR A 43 -0.95 14.48 -18.18
N LEU A 44 -0.10 14.55 -17.16
CA LEU A 44 0.75 15.71 -16.90
C LEU A 44 1.84 15.90 -17.95
N ASP A 45 2.46 14.82 -18.43
CA ASP A 45 3.44 14.87 -19.51
C ASP A 45 2.83 15.42 -20.80
N VAL A 46 1.65 14.90 -21.20
CA VAL A 46 0.92 15.39 -22.37
C VAL A 46 0.44 16.82 -22.15
N TYR A 47 0.04 17.18 -20.93
CA TYR A 47 -0.32 18.56 -20.60
C TYR A 47 0.87 19.52 -20.73
N GLY A 48 2.07 19.08 -20.36
CA GLY A 48 3.31 19.82 -20.57
C GLY A 48 3.49 20.19 -22.04
N GLN A 49 3.36 19.22 -22.94
CA GLN A 49 3.44 19.44 -24.39
C GLN A 49 2.31 20.35 -24.89
N TYR A 50 1.09 20.17 -24.40
CA TYR A 50 -0.04 21.04 -24.75
C TYR A 50 0.18 22.48 -24.30
N LYS A 51 0.81 22.71 -23.14
CA LYS A 51 1.02 24.04 -22.56
C LYS A 51 1.82 24.95 -23.48
N ASP A 52 2.75 24.39 -24.24
CA ASP A 52 3.61 25.14 -25.16
C ASP A 52 2.85 25.60 -26.42
N VAL A 53 1.88 24.81 -26.87
CA VAL A 53 1.10 25.10 -28.10
C VAL A 53 -0.30 25.65 -27.83
N LYS A 54 -0.81 25.61 -26.58
CA LYS A 54 -2.20 26.03 -26.27
C LYS A 54 -2.51 27.48 -26.62
N GLN A 55 -1.49 28.35 -26.61
CA GLN A 55 -1.67 29.76 -26.96
C GLN A 55 -2.14 29.95 -28.41
N ILE A 56 -1.79 29.01 -29.31
CA ILE A 56 -2.30 29.00 -30.69
C ILE A 56 -3.82 28.89 -30.71
N LEU A 57 -4.40 28.01 -29.89
CA LEU A 57 -5.87 27.86 -29.81
C LEU A 57 -6.53 29.07 -29.16
N VAL A 58 -5.91 29.65 -28.13
CA VAL A 58 -6.42 30.87 -27.48
C VAL A 58 -6.46 32.02 -28.48
N LYS A 59 -5.35 32.24 -29.19
CA LYS A 59 -5.23 33.29 -30.19
C LYS A 59 -6.19 33.05 -31.36
N TYR A 60 -6.25 31.83 -31.88
CA TYR A 60 -7.20 31.46 -32.94
C TYR A 60 -8.66 31.66 -32.52
N GLY A 61 -9.00 31.32 -31.28
CA GLY A 61 -10.35 31.47 -30.74
C GLY A 61 -10.81 32.92 -30.58
N GLY A 62 -9.89 33.85 -30.33
CA GLY A 62 -10.16 35.30 -30.22
C GLY A 62 -10.10 36.07 -31.55
N LEU A 63 -9.80 35.40 -32.66
CA LEU A 63 -9.79 36.01 -33.99
C LEU A 63 -11.10 35.73 -34.73
N GLU A 64 -11.47 36.66 -35.61
CA GLU A 64 -12.67 36.59 -36.45
C GLU A 64 -12.38 36.99 -37.90
N GLY A 65 -13.28 36.58 -38.82
CA GLY A 65 -13.22 36.89 -40.25
C GLY A 65 -11.86 36.59 -40.91
N LYS A 66 -11.41 37.47 -41.80
CA LYS A 66 -10.16 37.32 -42.57
C LYS A 66 -8.91 37.19 -41.70
N ALA A 67 -8.91 37.76 -40.49
CA ALA A 67 -7.77 37.63 -39.57
C ALA A 67 -7.65 36.20 -39.04
N LYS A 68 -8.78 35.53 -38.80
CA LYS A 68 -8.85 34.13 -38.39
C LYS A 68 -8.38 33.19 -39.49
N GLU A 69 -8.83 33.41 -40.73
CA GLU A 69 -8.44 32.63 -41.91
C GLU A 69 -6.92 32.69 -42.14
N LYS A 70 -6.37 33.91 -42.23
CA LYS A 70 -4.91 34.10 -42.41
C LYS A 70 -4.08 33.51 -41.27
N PHE A 71 -4.59 33.60 -40.04
CA PHE A 71 -3.91 33.01 -38.89
C PHE A 71 -3.88 31.48 -38.98
N TYR A 72 -5.00 30.86 -39.38
CA TYR A 72 -5.07 29.42 -39.58
C TYR A 72 -4.14 28.97 -40.70
N GLU A 73 -4.17 29.61 -41.87
CA GLU A 73 -3.29 29.28 -43.00
C GLU A 73 -1.80 29.28 -42.60
N LYS A 74 -1.38 30.29 -41.82
CA LYS A 74 0.01 30.40 -41.35
C LYS A 74 0.37 29.41 -40.23
N ASN A 75 -0.60 28.91 -39.48
CA ASN A 75 -0.38 28.09 -38.28
C ASN A 75 -1.16 26.77 -38.33
N ALA A 76 -1.46 26.23 -39.51
CA ALA A 76 -2.38 25.11 -39.68
C ALA A 76 -1.88 23.87 -38.92
N GLU A 77 -0.61 23.54 -39.06
CA GLU A 77 0.04 22.43 -38.36
C GLU A 77 -0.01 22.60 -36.84
N ALA A 78 0.43 23.75 -36.33
CA ALA A 78 0.42 24.04 -34.89
C ALA A 78 -1.01 24.06 -34.31
N SER A 79 -2.00 24.52 -35.08
CA SER A 79 -3.42 24.51 -34.71
C SER A 79 -3.96 23.08 -34.66
N GLY A 80 -3.59 22.24 -35.63
CA GLY A 80 -3.91 20.82 -35.65
C GLY A 80 -3.31 20.08 -34.46
N GLN A 81 -2.02 20.29 -34.20
CA GLN A 81 -1.31 19.69 -33.07
C GLN A 81 -1.93 20.11 -31.72
N ALA A 82 -2.17 21.40 -31.52
CA ALA A 82 -2.78 21.89 -30.29
C ALA A 82 -4.21 21.35 -30.09
N THR A 83 -4.97 21.21 -31.18
CA THR A 83 -6.32 20.60 -31.14
C THR A 83 -6.24 19.12 -30.78
N ALA A 84 -5.31 18.37 -31.37
CA ALA A 84 -5.09 16.95 -31.08
C ALA A 84 -4.74 16.74 -29.60
N TYR A 85 -3.80 17.53 -29.06
CA TYR A 85 -3.46 17.49 -27.64
C TYR A 85 -4.65 17.82 -26.74
N ARG A 86 -5.40 18.90 -27.04
CA ARG A 86 -6.57 19.29 -26.26
C ARG A 86 -7.62 18.19 -26.22
N THR A 87 -7.88 17.55 -27.37
CA THR A 87 -8.85 16.45 -27.47
C THR A 87 -8.35 15.21 -26.73
N GLY A 88 -7.09 14.83 -26.91
CA GLY A 88 -6.47 13.72 -26.18
C GLY A 88 -6.55 13.90 -24.67
N LEU A 89 -6.17 15.08 -24.16
CA LEU A 89 -6.24 15.42 -22.73
C LEU A 89 -7.67 15.40 -22.19
N LYS A 90 -8.66 15.85 -22.97
CA LYS A 90 -10.07 15.75 -22.58
C LYS A 90 -10.52 14.29 -22.48
N ASN A 91 -10.14 13.45 -23.43
CA ASN A 91 -10.53 12.03 -23.42
C ASN A 91 -9.89 11.28 -22.24
N MET A 92 -8.64 11.62 -21.92
CA MET A 92 -7.93 11.12 -20.75
C MET A 92 -8.58 11.57 -19.42
N GLY A 93 -8.93 12.87 -19.34
CA GLY A 93 -9.45 13.51 -18.13
C GLY A 93 -10.97 13.46 -17.94
N GLY A 94 -11.70 12.58 -18.62
CA GLY A 94 -13.17 12.51 -18.48
C GLY A 94 -13.90 13.80 -18.92
N GLY A 95 -13.36 14.49 -19.92
CA GLY A 95 -13.92 15.70 -20.51
C GLY A 95 -13.33 17.02 -20.00
N LYS A 96 -12.53 17.00 -18.92
CA LYS A 96 -11.93 18.20 -18.32
C LYS A 96 -10.40 18.10 -18.31
N ILE A 97 -9.73 19.19 -18.66
CA ILE A 97 -8.27 19.35 -18.50
C ILE A 97 -8.03 20.06 -17.18
N ALA A 98 -7.56 19.35 -16.16
CA ALA A 98 -7.43 19.86 -14.79
C ALA A 98 -6.05 19.52 -14.19
N PRO A 99 -4.96 20.13 -14.69
CA PRO A 99 -3.59 19.77 -14.31
C PRO A 99 -3.34 19.88 -12.81
N LYS A 100 -3.85 20.92 -12.14
CA LYS A 100 -3.72 21.08 -10.68
C LYS A 100 -4.40 19.97 -9.88
N GLU A 101 -5.56 19.50 -10.36
CA GLU A 101 -6.28 18.38 -9.73
C GLU A 101 -5.49 17.08 -9.93
N TRP A 102 -4.93 16.87 -11.12
CA TRP A 102 -4.10 15.70 -11.43
C TRP A 102 -2.79 15.68 -10.63
N GLU A 103 -2.11 16.82 -10.47
CA GLU A 103 -0.92 16.97 -9.62
C GLU A 103 -1.25 16.62 -8.16
N SER A 104 -2.31 17.22 -7.61
CA SER A 104 -2.75 16.96 -6.23
C SER A 104 -3.10 15.48 -5.99
N GLN A 105 -3.78 14.84 -6.95
CA GLN A 105 -4.08 13.41 -6.89
C GLN A 105 -2.82 12.56 -7.01
N LEU A 106 -1.89 12.92 -7.89
CA LEU A 106 -0.62 12.21 -8.07
C LEU A 106 0.21 12.25 -6.78
N ASP A 107 0.32 13.41 -6.15
CA ASP A 107 1.06 13.59 -4.89
C ASP A 107 0.43 12.75 -3.77
N LYS A 108 -0.91 12.77 -3.66
CA LYS A 108 -1.64 11.97 -2.68
C LYS A 108 -1.41 10.47 -2.89
N LEU A 109 -1.60 9.96 -4.11
CA LEU A 109 -1.44 8.53 -4.42
C LEU A 109 0.01 8.08 -4.27
N THR A 110 0.97 8.92 -4.65
CA THR A 110 2.41 8.65 -4.46
C THR A 110 2.75 8.57 -2.98
N SER A 111 2.26 9.50 -2.16
CA SER A 111 2.46 9.50 -0.71
C SER A 111 1.82 8.28 -0.04
N GLN A 112 0.58 7.92 -0.42
CA GLN A 112 -0.08 6.71 0.06
C GLN A 112 0.69 5.45 -0.32
N THR A 113 1.23 5.39 -1.53
CA THR A 113 2.03 4.25 -2.00
C THR A 113 3.35 4.16 -1.26
N ALA A 114 4.02 5.29 -1.01
CA ALA A 114 5.25 5.34 -0.23
C ALA A 114 5.02 4.85 1.21
N LYS A 115 3.97 5.36 1.86
CA LYS A 115 3.56 4.91 3.19
C LYS A 115 3.23 3.42 3.23
N ALA A 116 2.47 2.91 2.25
CA ALA A 116 2.15 1.49 2.17
C ALA A 116 3.40 0.60 2.01
N LYS A 117 4.44 1.08 1.32
CA LYS A 117 5.72 0.36 1.21
C LYS A 117 6.51 0.37 2.52
N GLU A 118 6.51 1.49 3.23
CA GLU A 118 7.12 1.60 4.55
C GLU A 118 6.41 0.69 5.56
N ASP A 119 5.08 0.78 5.65
CA ASP A 119 4.25 -0.06 6.50
C ASP A 119 4.42 -1.55 6.17
N TYR A 120 4.55 -1.90 4.87
CA TYR A 120 4.88 -3.26 4.44
C TYR A 120 6.24 -3.71 4.99
N ALA A 121 7.28 -2.90 4.85
CA ALA A 121 8.62 -3.24 5.34
C ALA A 121 8.65 -3.42 6.86
N ASN A 122 7.93 -2.57 7.60
CA ASN A 122 7.80 -2.69 9.05
C ASN A 122 7.03 -3.96 9.43
N THR A 123 5.92 -4.24 8.75
CA THR A 123 5.12 -5.46 8.98
C THR A 123 5.93 -6.73 8.74
N ILE A 124 6.83 -6.75 7.75
CA ILE A 124 7.73 -7.88 7.52
C ILE A 124 8.67 -8.09 8.71
N LYS A 125 9.30 -7.02 9.22
CA LYS A 125 10.17 -7.10 10.40
C LYS A 125 9.42 -7.57 11.65
N ASP A 126 8.19 -7.10 11.82
CA ASP A 126 7.33 -7.52 12.93
C ASP A 126 6.98 -9.01 12.83
N LEU A 127 6.70 -9.51 11.63
CA LEU A 127 6.44 -10.94 11.38
C LEU A 127 7.68 -11.81 11.64
N GLU A 128 8.87 -11.34 11.27
CA GLU A 128 10.14 -12.02 11.57
C GLU A 128 10.38 -12.09 13.07
N THR A 129 10.23 -10.96 13.77
CA THR A 129 10.36 -10.88 15.23
C THR A 129 9.34 -11.78 15.93
N LEU A 130 8.10 -11.83 15.43
CA LEU A 130 7.05 -12.68 15.99
C LEU A 130 7.36 -14.17 15.78
N ALA A 131 8.00 -14.54 14.67
CA ALA A 131 8.43 -15.92 14.43
C ALA A 131 9.47 -16.36 15.49
N ASP A 132 10.47 -15.52 15.77
CA ASP A 132 11.47 -15.79 16.80
C ASP A 132 10.85 -15.93 18.21
N ILE A 133 9.95 -15.02 18.57
CA ILE A 133 9.21 -15.07 19.84
C ILE A 133 8.39 -16.35 19.95
N THR A 134 7.69 -16.73 18.86
CA THR A 134 6.87 -17.94 18.83
C THR A 134 7.73 -19.18 19.02
N GLU A 135 8.88 -19.26 18.37
CA GLU A 135 9.82 -20.38 18.55
C GLU A 135 10.30 -20.50 20.01
N ILE A 136 10.68 -19.39 20.64
CA ILE A 136 11.11 -19.37 22.03
C ILE A 136 9.95 -19.79 22.97
N ALA A 137 8.76 -19.24 22.75
CA ALA A 137 7.56 -19.55 23.54
C ALA A 137 7.20 -21.04 23.44
N THR A 138 7.25 -21.63 22.25
CA THR A 138 7.01 -23.08 22.05
C THR A 138 8.05 -23.94 22.75
N LYS A 139 9.34 -23.56 22.70
CA LYS A 139 10.42 -24.27 23.41
C LYS A 139 10.21 -24.23 24.92
N LEU A 140 9.87 -23.07 25.48
CA LEU A 140 9.59 -22.88 26.90
C LEU A 140 8.36 -23.67 27.35
N TYR A 141 7.28 -23.65 26.57
CA TYR A 141 6.08 -24.42 26.85
C TYR A 141 6.36 -25.93 26.87
N SER A 142 7.14 -26.41 25.89
CA SER A 142 7.56 -27.81 25.80
C SER A 142 8.49 -28.24 26.94
N ALA A 143 9.37 -27.34 27.40
CA ALA A 143 10.24 -27.62 28.54
C ALA A 143 9.42 -27.71 29.85
N LYS A 144 8.48 -26.79 30.08
CA LYS A 144 7.58 -26.82 31.25
C LYS A 144 6.74 -28.10 31.31
N THR A 145 6.17 -28.54 30.19
CA THR A 145 5.36 -29.76 30.17
C THR A 145 6.20 -31.02 30.42
N LYS A 146 7.44 -31.06 29.93
CA LYS A 146 8.38 -32.15 30.26
C LYS A 146 8.73 -32.20 31.75
N VAL A 147 9.04 -31.05 32.36
CA VAL A 147 9.35 -30.97 33.80
C VAL A 147 8.14 -31.39 34.65
N ALA A 148 6.94 -30.86 34.36
CA ALA A 148 5.72 -31.24 35.07
C ALA A 148 5.37 -32.73 34.91
N GLY A 149 5.69 -33.34 33.77
CA GLY A 149 5.55 -34.78 33.56
C GLY A 149 6.57 -35.61 34.36
N GLN A 150 7.79 -35.10 34.53
CA GLN A 150 8.83 -35.75 35.33
C GLN A 150 8.55 -35.67 36.83
N GLU A 151 8.05 -34.53 37.34
CA GLU A 151 7.65 -34.36 38.74
C GLU A 151 6.52 -35.33 39.12
N LYS A 152 5.48 -35.46 38.27
CA LYS A 152 4.40 -36.45 38.49
C LYS A 152 4.87 -37.89 38.48
N ASN A 153 5.89 -38.22 37.68
CA ASN A 153 6.49 -39.56 37.67
C ASN A 153 7.43 -39.83 38.85
N GLN A 154 7.93 -38.79 39.53
CA GLN A 154 8.75 -38.93 40.75
C GLN A 154 7.92 -38.98 42.04
N GLU A 155 6.69 -38.43 42.06
CA GLU A 155 5.77 -38.58 43.20
C GLU A 155 5.12 -39.98 43.29
N GLN A 156 4.90 -40.67 42.16
CA GLN A 156 4.34 -42.03 42.15
C GLN A 156 5.18 -43.12 42.87
N PRO A 157 6.52 -43.16 42.80
CA PRO A 157 7.31 -44.16 43.52
C PRO A 157 7.34 -43.98 45.04
N GLN A 158 6.99 -42.80 45.59
CA GLN A 158 6.98 -42.59 47.05
C GLN A 158 5.68 -43.01 47.74
N GLN A 159 4.53 -43.02 47.04
CA GLN A 159 3.28 -43.52 47.62
C GLN A 159 3.18 -45.05 47.68
N LYS A 160 3.81 -45.79 46.75
CA LYS A 160 3.81 -47.26 46.76
C LYS A 160 4.61 -47.88 47.91
N LYS A 161 5.70 -47.24 48.36
CA LYS A 161 6.54 -47.76 49.46
C LYS A 161 5.95 -47.53 50.87
N LYS A 162 4.96 -46.64 51.03
CA LYS A 162 4.30 -46.42 52.34
C LYS A 162 3.19 -47.43 52.63
N ASN A 163 2.65 -48.12 51.63
CA ASN A 163 1.57 -49.08 51.83
C ASN A 163 2.05 -50.53 52.06
N GLU A 164 3.34 -50.83 51.85
CA GLU A 164 3.91 -52.17 52.11
C GLU A 164 4.54 -52.31 53.51
N GLN A 165 4.56 -51.24 54.32
CA GLN A 165 5.05 -51.28 55.70
C GLN A 165 3.94 -51.20 56.77
N THR A 166 2.67 -51.30 56.34
CA THR A 166 1.50 -51.34 57.25
C THR A 166 0.61 -52.51 56.84
N LEU A 167 1.09 -53.73 57.08
CA LEU A 167 0.32 -54.97 57.02
C LEU A 167 0.81 -55.90 58.13
#